data_AF-A0A2K8KS16-F1
#
_entry.id   AF-A0A2K8KS16-F1
#
_cell.length_a   1.000
_cell.length_b   1.000
_cell.length_c   1.000
_cell.angle_alpha   90.00
_cell.angle_beta   90.00
_cell.angle_gamma   90.00
#
_symmetry.space_group_name_H-M   'P 1'
#
loop_
_entity.id
_entity.type
_entity.pdbx_description
1 polymer ?
#
loop_
_entity_poly.entity_id
_entity_poly.type
_entity_poly.pdbx_seq_one_letter_code
_entity_poly.pdbx_strand_id
1 'polypeptide(L)'
;MVDRVDIQGVLEQMRSIRSQVTPPSDQDASNSAFAKTIEQMRKQINNSSQSNQLQQQVEAIGGEFSGSVTAPTPTGSVPSFGDMFKSAVDTVNSNQKTANEMSSRYEQGDPGVDLPEVMIALQKSSVSFQAMTQVRNKMIEAYKEIINMPL
;
A
#
# COMPACT_ATOMS: atom_id res chain seq x y z
N MET A 1 13.39 1.57 50.69
CA MET A 1 12.16 0.80 50.98
C MET A 1 11.93 -0.11 49.79
N VAL A 2 12.15 -1.41 49.95
CA VAL A 2 11.95 -2.43 48.90
C VAL A 2 10.49 -2.83 48.98
N ASP A 3 9.70 -2.48 47.97
CA ASP A 3 8.31 -2.90 47.89
C ASP A 3 8.29 -4.41 47.73
N ARG A 4 7.63 -5.09 48.66
CA ARG A 4 7.58 -6.55 48.65
C ARG A 4 6.72 -6.92 47.46
N VAL A 5 7.35 -7.56 46.48
CA VAL A 5 6.67 -8.20 45.34
C VAL A 5 5.47 -8.94 45.90
N ASP A 6 4.27 -8.53 45.47
CA ASP A 6 3.00 -9.00 45.98
C ASP A 6 2.76 -10.43 45.46
N ILE A 7 3.34 -11.41 46.15
CA ILE A 7 3.26 -12.84 45.79
C ILE A 7 1.80 -13.31 45.74
N GLN A 8 0.89 -12.61 46.44
CA GLN A 8 -0.55 -12.86 46.41
C GLN A 8 -1.18 -12.51 45.05
N GLY A 9 -0.74 -11.43 44.40
CA GLY A 9 -1.26 -11.04 43.07
C GLY A 9 -0.88 -12.04 41.98
N VAL A 10 0.33 -12.61 42.05
CA VAL A 10 0.80 -13.64 41.12
C VAL A 10 0.07 -14.98 41.34
N LEU A 11 -0.33 -15.28 42.58
CA LEU A 11 -1.12 -16.47 42.92
C LEU A 11 -2.60 -16.35 42.51
N GLU A 12 -3.17 -15.15 42.49
CA GLU A 12 -4.48 -14.90 41.88
C GLU A 12 -4.42 -15.04 40.35
N GLN A 13 -3.34 -14.56 39.74
CA GLN A 13 -3.11 -14.68 38.30
C GLN A 13 -2.97 -16.15 37.87
N MET A 14 -2.36 -17.00 38.71
CA MET A 14 -2.26 -18.45 38.47
C MET A 14 -3.59 -19.22 38.70
N ARG A 15 -4.50 -18.70 39.53
CA ARG A 15 -5.86 -19.27 39.71
C ARG A 15 -6.77 -18.96 38.52
N SER A 16 -6.67 -17.75 37.96
CA SER A 16 -7.44 -17.34 36.77
C SER A 16 -7.10 -18.16 35.53
N ILE A 17 -5.82 -18.54 35.36
CA ILE A 17 -5.37 -19.36 34.23
C ILE A 17 -5.89 -20.81 34.35
N ARG A 18 -5.96 -21.38 35.56
CA ARG A 18 -6.47 -22.76 35.74
C ARG A 18 -7.97 -22.87 35.47
N SER A 19 -8.78 -21.83 35.72
CA SER A 19 -10.23 -21.87 35.45
C SER A 19 -10.59 -21.82 33.96
N GLN A 20 -9.66 -21.48 33.08
CA GLN A 20 -9.87 -21.50 31.62
C GLN A 20 -9.48 -22.83 30.97
N VAL A 21 -9.00 -23.82 31.74
CA VAL A 21 -8.73 -25.18 31.24
C VAL A 21 -9.93 -26.07 31.54
N THR A 22 -11.04 -25.79 30.86
CA THR A 22 -12.10 -26.76 30.61
C THR A 22 -12.17 -26.87 29.10
N PRO A 23 -11.99 -28.03 28.45
CA PRO A 23 -11.85 -28.09 27.01
C PRO A 23 -13.18 -27.75 26.30
N PRO A 24 -13.24 -26.68 25.49
CA PRO A 24 -14.37 -26.43 24.61
C PRO A 24 -13.87 -26.46 23.15
N SER A 25 -14.22 -27.53 22.43
CA SER A 25 -14.27 -27.64 20.97
C SER A 25 -13.64 -26.46 20.18
N ASP A 26 -12.38 -26.65 19.76
CA ASP A 26 -11.41 -25.67 19.19
C ASP A 26 -11.79 -24.93 17.88
N GLN A 27 -13.08 -24.67 17.59
CA GLN A 27 -13.47 -24.03 16.32
C GLN A 27 -14.03 -22.60 16.46
N ASP A 28 -14.45 -22.18 17.66
CA ASP A 28 -15.04 -20.83 17.86
C ASP A 28 -14.04 -19.77 18.37
N ALA A 29 -12.98 -20.17 19.09
CA ALA A 29 -12.00 -19.23 19.66
C ALA A 29 -11.13 -18.55 18.57
N SER A 30 -10.67 -19.32 17.58
CA SER A 30 -9.88 -18.82 16.44
C SER A 30 -10.66 -17.86 15.55
N ASN A 31 -11.97 -18.09 15.38
CA ASN A 31 -12.85 -17.22 14.59
C ASN A 31 -13.06 -15.86 15.28
N SER A 32 -13.17 -15.83 16.62
CA SER A 32 -13.33 -14.59 17.38
C SER A 32 -12.04 -13.75 17.42
N ALA A 33 -10.87 -14.39 17.46
CA ALA A 33 -9.58 -13.73 17.42
C ALA A 33 -9.35 -13.06 16.07
N PHE A 34 -9.68 -13.77 14.98
CA PHE A 34 -9.62 -13.22 13.63
C PHE A 34 -10.63 -12.08 13.39
N ALA A 35 -11.85 -12.22 13.91
CA ALA A 35 -12.86 -11.16 13.84
C ALA A 35 -12.39 -9.87 14.55
N LYS A 36 -11.71 -9.99 15.69
CA LYS A 36 -11.10 -8.85 16.39
C LYS A 36 -9.98 -8.20 15.57
N THR A 37 -9.16 -8.99 14.89
CA THR A 37 -8.08 -8.49 14.00
C THR A 37 -8.63 -7.73 12.80
N ILE A 38 -9.70 -8.22 12.17
CA ILE A 38 -10.35 -7.51 11.05
C ILE A 38 -10.96 -6.19 11.53
N GLU A 39 -11.60 -6.20 12.70
CA GLU A 39 -12.16 -4.98 13.28
C GLU A 39 -11.08 -3.96 13.65
N GLN A 40 -9.93 -4.43 14.12
CA GLN A 40 -8.77 -3.58 14.44
C GLN A 40 -8.13 -2.97 13.17
N MET A 41 -8.05 -3.74 12.08
CA MET A 41 -7.57 -3.28 10.78
C MET A 41 -8.52 -2.24 10.17
N ARG A 42 -9.84 -2.45 10.27
CA ARG A 42 -10.86 -1.46 9.87
C ARG A 42 -10.74 -0.17 10.67
N LYS A 43 -10.52 -0.26 11.99
CA LYS A 43 -10.33 0.91 12.85
C LYS A 43 -9.05 1.66 12.54
N GLN A 44 -7.98 0.98 12.11
CA GLN A 44 -6.74 1.63 11.68
C GLN A 44 -6.91 2.37 10.34
N ILE A 45 -7.68 1.81 9.41
CA ILE A 45 -7.97 2.43 8.10
C ILE A 45 -8.82 3.70 8.25
N ASN A 46 -9.73 3.76 9.23
CA ASN A 46 -10.57 4.93 9.49
C ASN A 46 -9.99 5.92 10.53
N ASN A 47 -8.85 5.60 11.14
CA ASN A 47 -8.18 6.49 12.08
C ASN A 47 -7.12 7.33 11.36
N SER A 48 -7.60 8.28 10.58
CA SER A 48 -6.83 9.32 9.87
C SER A 48 -6.07 10.26 10.81
N SER A 49 -6.04 10.02 12.12
CA SER A 49 -5.32 10.87 13.09
C SER A 49 -3.80 10.60 13.09
N GLN A 50 -3.32 9.55 12.41
CA GLN A 50 -1.90 9.25 12.24
C GLN A 50 -1.27 9.96 11.02
N SER A 51 -2.07 10.61 10.16
CA SER A 51 -1.53 11.39 9.03
C SER A 51 -0.77 12.64 9.50
N ASN A 52 -1.13 13.22 10.65
CA ASN A 52 -0.39 14.36 11.21
C ASN A 52 0.97 13.98 11.83
N GLN A 53 1.16 12.73 12.25
CA GLN A 53 2.46 12.28 12.80
C GLN A 53 3.44 11.84 11.73
N LEU A 54 2.96 11.31 10.60
CA LEU A 54 3.84 10.98 9.48
C LEU A 54 4.35 12.24 8.78
N GLN A 55 3.59 13.35 8.79
CA GLN A 55 4.00 14.61 8.15
C GLN A 55 5.22 15.28 8.81
N GLN A 56 5.38 15.16 10.14
CA GLN A 56 6.57 15.70 10.85
C GLN A 56 7.82 14.84 10.71
N GLN A 57 7.69 13.58 10.26
CA GLN A 57 8.83 12.69 10.08
C GLN A 57 9.37 12.69 8.63
N VAL A 58 8.55 13.09 7.64
CA VAL A 58 9.03 13.21 6.24
C VAL A 58 9.94 14.43 6.03
N GLU A 59 9.81 15.47 6.86
CA GLU A 59 10.63 16.69 6.75
C GLU A 59 12.08 16.47 7.26
N ALA A 60 12.29 15.50 8.16
CA ALA A 60 13.62 15.12 8.63
C ALA A 60 14.36 14.13 7.70
N ILE A 61 13.65 13.46 6.78
CA ILE A 61 14.22 12.45 5.87
C ILE A 61 14.45 13.04 4.46
N GLY A 62 14.03 14.28 4.20
CA GLY A 62 14.24 14.98 2.92
C GLY A 62 15.69 15.44 2.67
N GLY A 63 16.61 15.28 3.64
CA GLY A 63 17.98 15.81 3.56
C GLY A 63 19.06 14.85 3.03
N GLU A 64 18.78 13.54 2.93
CA GLU A 64 19.84 12.54 2.66
C GLU A 64 19.64 11.70 1.39
N PHE A 65 18.54 11.91 0.65
CA PHE A 65 18.35 11.29 -0.67
C PHE A 65 18.71 12.25 -1.83
N SER A 66 19.83 12.95 -1.70
CA SER A 66 20.50 13.61 -2.83
C SER A 66 21.44 12.61 -3.53
N GLY A 67 20.84 11.51 -4.02
CA GLY A 67 21.51 10.62 -4.96
C GLY A 67 21.38 11.21 -6.35
N SER A 68 22.50 11.71 -6.89
CA SER A 68 22.59 12.19 -8.27
C SER A 68 22.27 11.06 -9.24
N VAL A 69 20.99 10.93 -9.60
CA VAL A 69 20.60 10.18 -10.80
C VAL A 69 20.95 11.09 -11.96
N THR A 70 22.14 10.88 -12.51
CA THR A 70 22.56 11.51 -13.77
C THR A 70 21.60 11.03 -14.85
N ALA A 71 20.58 11.84 -15.15
CA ALA A 71 19.70 11.60 -16.28
C ALA A 71 20.56 11.63 -17.56
N PRO A 72 20.53 10.59 -18.41
CA PRO A 72 21.22 10.64 -19.69
C PRO A 72 20.61 11.78 -20.50
N THR A 73 21.44 12.74 -20.90
CA THR A 73 21.03 13.85 -21.74
C THR A 73 20.56 13.30 -23.09
N PRO A 74 19.27 13.40 -23.44
CA PRO A 74 18.76 12.86 -24.69
C PRO A 74 19.26 13.74 -25.81
N THR A 75 20.27 13.25 -26.54
CA THR A 75 20.75 13.86 -27.79
C THR A 75 19.86 13.35 -28.92
N GLY A 76 18.69 13.95 -29.04
CA GLY A 76 17.68 13.63 -30.05
C GLY A 76 16.41 14.41 -29.74
N SER A 77 15.59 14.72 -30.76
CA SER A 77 14.29 15.37 -30.58
C SER A 77 13.49 14.61 -29.54
N VAL A 78 13.46 15.13 -28.31
CA VAL A 78 12.66 14.58 -27.22
C VAL A 78 11.22 14.63 -27.70
N PRO A 79 10.50 13.49 -27.73
CA PRO A 79 9.07 13.51 -28.06
C PRO A 79 8.37 14.56 -27.21
N SER A 80 7.39 15.26 -27.78
CA SER A 80 6.65 16.24 -27.00
C SER A 80 6.16 15.59 -25.72
N PHE A 81 6.23 16.30 -24.60
CA PHE A 81 5.74 15.77 -23.32
C PHE A 81 4.29 15.27 -23.42
N GLY A 82 3.48 15.89 -24.28
CA GLY A 82 2.13 15.41 -24.61
C GLY A 82 2.12 14.03 -25.29
N ASP A 83 3.09 13.74 -26.15
CA ASP A 83 3.23 12.44 -26.82
C ASP A 83 3.70 11.36 -25.83
N MET A 84 4.62 11.69 -24.93
CA MET A 84 5.03 10.79 -23.84
C MET A 84 3.88 10.53 -22.88
N PHE A 85 3.10 11.55 -22.52
CA PHE A 85 1.93 11.42 -21.66
C PHE A 85 0.86 10.55 -22.33
N LYS A 86 0.58 10.80 -23.61
CA LYS A 86 -0.34 9.98 -24.39
C LYS A 86 0.10 8.52 -24.43
N SER A 87 1.38 8.25 -24.70
CA SER A 87 1.93 6.89 -24.64
C SER A 87 1.80 6.26 -23.24
N ALA A 88 2.00 7.02 -22.18
CA ALA A 88 1.85 6.53 -20.81
C ALA A 88 0.38 6.15 -20.49
N VAL A 89 -0.58 6.99 -20.89
CA VAL A 89 -2.01 6.71 -20.78
C VAL A 89 -2.39 5.44 -21.55
N ASP A 90 -1.94 5.35 -22.79
CA ASP A 90 -2.21 4.21 -23.68
C ASP A 90 -1.60 2.91 -23.09
N THR A 91 -0.42 3.01 -22.47
CA THR A 91 0.26 1.89 -21.78
C THR A 91 -0.51 1.42 -20.55
N VAL A 92 -1.00 2.33 -19.70
CA VAL A 92 -1.79 1.96 -18.52
C VAL A 92 -3.10 1.28 -18.93
N ASN A 93 -3.77 1.82 -19.94
CA ASN A 93 -4.99 1.22 -20.49
C ASN A 93 -4.72 -0.20 -21.02
N SER A 94 -3.63 -0.38 -21.77
CA SER A 94 -3.21 -1.70 -22.25
C SER A 94 -2.95 -2.67 -21.09
N ASN A 95 -2.15 -2.27 -20.09
CA ASN A 95 -1.82 -3.12 -18.95
C ASN A 95 -3.07 -3.52 -18.16
N GLN A 96 -4.03 -2.60 -18.01
CA GLN A 96 -5.28 -2.86 -17.31
C GLN A 96 -6.19 -3.83 -18.09
N LYS A 97 -6.28 -3.69 -19.42
CA LYS A 97 -7.01 -4.65 -20.27
C LYS A 97 -6.40 -6.04 -20.19
N THR A 98 -5.08 -6.15 -20.32
CA THR A 98 -4.36 -7.42 -20.23
C THR A 98 -4.56 -8.09 -18.88
N ALA A 99 -4.48 -7.33 -17.77
CA ALA A 99 -4.74 -7.88 -16.43
C ALA A 99 -6.18 -8.38 -16.26
N ASN A 100 -7.18 -7.63 -16.75
CA ASN A 100 -8.58 -8.06 -16.72
C ASN A 100 -8.84 -9.31 -17.57
N GLU A 101 -8.24 -9.36 -18.76
CA GLU A 101 -8.39 -10.49 -19.67
C GLU A 101 -7.78 -11.76 -19.08
N MET A 102 -6.58 -11.68 -18.49
CA MET A 102 -5.97 -12.82 -17.80
C MET A 102 -6.74 -13.23 -16.54
N SER A 103 -7.25 -12.28 -15.75
CA SER A 103 -8.13 -12.62 -14.61
C SER A 103 -9.37 -13.38 -15.08
N SER A 104 -10.02 -12.91 -16.15
CA SER A 104 -11.22 -13.55 -16.69
C SER A 104 -10.92 -14.94 -17.26
N ARG A 105 -9.81 -15.12 -17.99
CA ARG A 105 -9.38 -16.43 -18.51
C ARG A 105 -9.06 -17.41 -17.39
N TYR A 106 -8.41 -16.94 -16.33
CA TYR A 106 -8.14 -17.74 -15.14
C TYR A 106 -9.43 -18.15 -14.41
N GLU A 107 -10.38 -17.22 -14.23
CA GLU A 107 -11.70 -17.51 -13.66
C GLU A 107 -12.51 -18.51 -14.49
N GLN A 108 -12.33 -18.51 -15.82
CA GLN A 108 -12.93 -19.48 -16.74
C GLN A 108 -12.24 -20.85 -16.71
N GLY A 109 -11.14 -21.00 -15.96
CA GLY A 109 -10.40 -22.26 -15.83
C GLY A 109 -9.52 -22.59 -17.03
N ASP A 110 -9.08 -21.59 -17.80
CA ASP A 110 -8.17 -21.78 -18.94
C ASP A 110 -6.82 -22.35 -18.44
N PRO A 111 -6.43 -23.57 -18.85
CA PRO A 111 -5.17 -24.19 -18.41
C PRO A 111 -3.92 -23.50 -18.97
N GLY A 112 -4.09 -22.56 -19.90
CA GLY A 112 -2.99 -21.73 -20.44
C GLY A 112 -2.71 -20.45 -19.66
N VAL A 113 -3.43 -20.17 -18.56
CA VAL A 113 -3.21 -18.98 -17.72
C VAL A 113 -2.99 -19.41 -16.28
N ASP A 114 -1.76 -19.20 -15.80
CA ASP A 114 -1.38 -19.53 -14.44
C ASP A 114 -1.69 -18.38 -13.47
N LEU A 115 -2.15 -18.72 -12.26
CA LEU A 115 -2.44 -17.72 -11.22
C LEU A 115 -1.26 -16.75 -10.95
N PRO A 116 0.01 -17.21 -10.85
CA PRO A 116 1.16 -16.32 -10.75
C PRO A 116 1.24 -15.27 -11.87
N GLU A 117 0.89 -15.62 -13.11
CA GLU A 117 0.96 -14.71 -14.24
C GLU A 117 -0.12 -13.62 -14.16
N VAL A 118 -1.33 -14.00 -13.73
CA VAL A 118 -2.41 -13.04 -13.43
C VAL A 118 -1.98 -12.07 -12.34
N MET A 119 -1.37 -12.56 -11.26
CA MET A 119 -0.91 -11.71 -10.16
C MET A 119 0.17 -10.72 -10.61
N ILE A 120 1.15 -11.17 -11.41
CA ILE A 120 2.19 -10.31 -11.97
C ILE A 120 1.57 -9.22 -12.83
N ALA A 121 0.60 -9.56 -13.67
CA ALA A 121 -0.06 -8.59 -14.53
C ALA A 121 -0.88 -7.56 -13.75
N LEU A 122 -1.59 -7.98 -12.70
CA LEU A 122 -2.30 -7.09 -11.79
C LEU A 122 -1.33 -6.13 -11.09
N GLN A 123 -0.19 -6.62 -10.60
CA GLN A 123 0.85 -5.80 -10.00
C GLN A 123 1.46 -4.82 -11.01
N LYS A 124 1.74 -5.26 -12.23
CA LYS A 124 2.24 -4.40 -13.31
C LYS A 124 1.25 -3.28 -13.64
N SER A 125 -0.04 -3.60 -13.71
CA SER A 125 -1.10 -2.61 -13.92
C SER A 125 -1.16 -1.59 -12.78
N SER A 126 -1.09 -2.05 -11.53
CA SER A 126 -1.13 -1.18 -10.34
C SER A 126 0.05 -0.21 -10.29
N VAL A 127 1.28 -0.70 -10.47
CA VAL A 127 2.49 0.13 -10.48
C VAL A 127 2.45 1.15 -11.63
N SER A 128 2.00 0.73 -12.81
CA SER A 128 1.85 1.63 -13.97
C SER A 128 0.85 2.76 -13.70
N PHE A 129 -0.28 2.44 -13.06
CA PHE A 129 -1.30 3.42 -12.69
C PHE A 129 -0.80 4.41 -11.63
N GLN A 130 -0.07 3.94 -10.63
CA GLN A 130 0.56 4.80 -9.63
C GLN A 130 1.54 5.78 -10.27
N ALA A 131 2.40 5.29 -11.17
CA ALA A 131 3.33 6.14 -11.92
C ALA A 131 2.59 7.21 -12.73
N MET A 132 1.51 6.84 -13.44
CA MET A 132 0.71 7.79 -14.21
C MET A 132 0.03 8.85 -13.34
N THR A 133 -0.40 8.49 -12.12
CA THR A 133 -0.98 9.45 -11.17
C THR A 133 0.05 10.51 -10.76
N GLN A 134 1.31 10.12 -10.55
CA GLN A 134 2.39 11.06 -10.28
C GLN A 134 2.63 12.02 -11.45
N VAL A 135 2.65 11.49 -12.68
CA VAL A 135 2.79 12.31 -13.89
C VAL A 135 1.62 13.30 -14.01
N ARG A 136 0.38 12.84 -13.79
CA ARG A 136 -0.81 13.71 -13.80
C ARG A 136 -0.69 14.85 -12.79
N ASN A 137 -0.25 14.55 -11.57
CA ASN A 137 -0.09 15.58 -10.54
C ASN A 137 0.98 16.61 -10.95
N LYS A 138 2.11 16.14 -11.50
CA LYS A 138 3.16 17.02 -12.03
C LYS A 138 2.69 17.89 -13.21
N MET A 139 1.80 17.39 -14.07
CA MET A 139 1.19 18.20 -15.12
C MET A 139 0.30 19.31 -14.58
N ILE A 140 -0.51 18.99 -13.56
CA ILE A 140 -1.39 19.97 -12.91
C ILE A 140 -0.55 21.04 -12.21
N GLU A 141 0.56 20.66 -11.57
CA GLU A 141 1.53 21.60 -10.97
C GLU A 141 2.16 22.52 -12.02
N ALA A 142 2.71 21.97 -13.11
CA ALA A 142 3.33 22.76 -14.17
C ALA A 142 2.35 23.75 -14.83
N TYR A 143 1.10 23.34 -15.04
CA TYR A 143 0.06 24.24 -15.56
C TYR A 143 -0.28 25.37 -14.58
N LYS A 144 -0.36 25.07 -13.27
CA LYS A 144 -0.56 26.08 -12.22
C LYS A 144 0.62 27.04 -12.13
N GLU A 145 1.85 26.57 -12.33
CA GLU A 145 3.06 27.39 -12.29
C GLU A 145 3.07 28.43 -13.42
N ILE A 146 2.69 28.04 -14.64
CA ILE A 146 2.60 28.95 -15.80
C ILE A 146 1.58 30.08 -15.56
N ILE A 147 0.44 29.77 -14.93
CA ILE A 147 -0.63 30.76 -14.66
C ILE A 147 -0.29 31.71 -13.51
N ASN A 148 0.45 31.22 -12.51
CA ASN A 148 0.83 32.02 -11.35
C ASN A 148 2.14 32.80 -11.57
N MET A 149 2.75 32.69 -12.75
CA MET A 149 3.90 33.50 -13.09
C MET A 149 3.43 34.95 -13.28
N PRO A 150 3.85 35.89 -12.40
CA PRO A 150 3.52 37.29 -12.62
C PRO A 150 4.21 37.76 -13.90
N LEU A 151 3.43 38.40 -14.80
CA LEU A 151 3.94 39.13 -15.96
C LEU A 151 4.80 40.31 -15.52
#